data_AF-A0A921FVT3-F1
#
_entry.id   AF-A0A921FVT3-F1
#
_cell.length_a   1.000
_cell.length_b   1.000
_cell.length_c   1.000
_cell.angle_alpha   90.00
_cell.angle_beta   90.00
_cell.angle_gamma   90.00
#
_symmetry.space_group_name_H-M   'P 1'
#
loop_
_entity.id
_entity.type
_entity.pdbx_description
1 polymer ?
#
loop_
_entity_poly.entity_id
_entity_poly.type
_entity_poly.pdbx_seq_one_letter_code
_entity_poly.pdbx_strand_id
1 'polypeptide(L)'
;MTTIFLVFLFIIQIICFYFLALLYTKVSKFDDLEKKQRKLMAEMDDSIGAYLSELKDENERLIEQLTIRVQEPSSPKVTKGNEPAPEESATLKDYEPVMSVTMPKIPVQLAIKSYNAVATGQGHNPEETTVAPVAMDARTQAIRLHDAGQTIEEIAKKLGKGRTEIELILKFR
;
A
#
# COMPACT_ATOMS: atom_id res chain seq x y z
N MET A 1 58.65 -33.30 32.34
CA MET A 1 58.32 -32.90 30.94
C MET A 1 56.89 -33.29 30.57
N THR A 2 56.49 -34.56 30.69
CA THR A 2 55.13 -35.04 30.36
C THR A 2 54.00 -34.42 31.21
N THR A 3 54.25 -34.14 32.49
CA THR A 3 53.28 -33.52 33.40
C THR A 3 52.86 -32.12 32.97
N ILE A 4 53.79 -31.32 32.44
CA ILE A 4 53.52 -29.97 31.93
C ILE A 4 52.58 -30.05 30.71
N PHE A 5 52.79 -31.02 29.81
CA PHE A 5 51.90 -31.27 28.69
C PHE A 5 50.50 -31.72 29.12
N LEU A 6 50.38 -32.56 30.16
CA LEU A 6 49.08 -32.97 30.69
C LEU A 6 48.29 -31.81 31.30
N VAL A 7 48.97 -30.94 32.07
CA VAL A 7 48.34 -29.73 32.62
C VAL A 7 47.86 -28.81 31.50
N PHE A 8 48.69 -28.63 30.46
CA PHE A 8 48.32 -27.80 29.31
C PHE A 8 47.11 -28.37 28.54
N LEU A 9 47.08 -29.69 28.30
CA LEU A 9 45.93 -30.37 27.68
C LEU A 9 44.65 -30.20 28.51
N PHE A 10 44.75 -30.28 29.83
CA PHE A 10 43.61 -30.09 30.72
C PHE A 10 43.06 -28.65 30.65
N ILE A 11 43.93 -27.65 30.61
CA ILE A 11 43.53 -26.24 30.46
C ILE A 11 42.82 -26.01 29.12
N ILE A 12 43.39 -26.51 28.02
CA ILE A 12 42.76 -26.43 26.69
C ILE A 12 41.40 -27.11 26.69
N GLN A 13 41.26 -28.27 27.33
CA GLN A 13 40.00 -28.98 27.39
C GLN A 13 38.91 -28.14 28.09
N ILE A 14 39.25 -27.46 29.20
CA ILE A 14 38.32 -26.54 29.89
C ILE A 14 37.93 -25.37 28.97
N ILE A 15 38.91 -24.78 28.27
CA ILE A 15 38.66 -23.69 27.33
C ILE A 15 37.74 -24.15 26.19
N CYS A 16 37.94 -25.35 25.65
CA CYS A 16 37.06 -25.94 24.65
C CYS A 16 35.62 -26.11 25.16
N PHE A 17 35.43 -26.61 26.38
CA PHE A 17 34.10 -26.70 26.99
C PHE A 17 33.45 -25.33 27.18
N TYR A 18 34.22 -24.32 27.56
CA TYR A 18 33.72 -22.95 27.66
C TYR A 18 33.23 -22.41 26.31
N PHE A 19 34.01 -22.59 25.24
CA PHE A 19 33.60 -22.20 23.89
C PHE A 19 32.38 -22.99 23.41
N LEU A 20 32.31 -24.29 23.69
CA LEU A 20 31.15 -25.13 23.37
C LEU A 20 29.88 -24.59 24.05
N ALA A 21 29.95 -24.22 25.33
CA ALA A 21 28.84 -23.62 26.05
C ALA A 21 28.44 -22.26 25.47
N LEU A 22 29.40 -21.39 25.13
CA LEU A 22 29.12 -20.10 24.49
C LEU A 22 28.43 -20.26 23.12
N LEU A 23 28.92 -21.17 22.29
CA LEU A 23 28.33 -21.48 20.98
C LEU A 23 26.92 -22.04 21.14
N TYR A 24 26.71 -23.00 22.04
CA TYR A 24 25.39 -23.56 22.33
C TYR A 24 24.39 -22.46 22.75
N THR A 25 24.83 -21.55 23.63
CA THR A 25 23.99 -20.44 24.08
C THR A 25 23.66 -19.47 22.94
N LYS A 26 24.61 -19.19 22.04
CA LYS A 26 24.39 -18.35 20.86
C LYS A 26 23.40 -19.01 19.90
N VAL A 27 23.62 -20.27 19.56
CA VAL A 27 22.75 -21.04 18.63
C VAL A 27 21.34 -21.17 19.20
N SER A 28 21.19 -21.55 20.46
CA SER A 28 19.88 -21.69 21.10
C SER A 28 19.08 -20.38 21.12
N LYS A 29 19.75 -19.23 21.29
CA LYS A 29 19.07 -17.92 21.22
C LYS A 29 18.51 -17.65 19.83
N PHE A 30 19.25 -18.01 18.76
CA PHE A 30 18.75 -17.87 17.40
C PHE A 30 17.53 -18.77 17.14
N ASP A 31 17.58 -20.03 17.60
CA ASP A 31 16.45 -20.96 17.47
C ASP A 31 15.19 -20.44 18.18
N ASP A 32 15.34 -19.88 19.39
CA ASP A 32 14.23 -19.31 20.14
C ASP A 32 13.66 -18.06 19.47
N LEU A 33 14.53 -17.21 18.89
CA LEU A 33 14.09 -16.06 18.10
C LEU A 33 13.28 -16.50 16.88
N GLU A 34 13.77 -17.51 16.14
CA GLU A 34 13.09 -18.01 14.95
C GLU A 34 11.71 -18.60 15.30
N LYS A 35 11.60 -19.37 16.39
CA LYS A 35 10.32 -19.90 16.89
C LYS A 35 9.36 -18.77 17.28
N LYS A 36 9.85 -17.73 17.97
CA LYS A 36 9.03 -16.55 18.33
C LYS A 36 8.55 -15.82 17.08
N GLN A 37 9.40 -15.64 16.07
CA GLN A 37 9.00 -15.03 14.80
C GLN A 37 7.91 -15.85 14.10
N ARG A 38 8.05 -17.17 14.02
CA ARG A 38 7.01 -18.04 13.43
C ARG A 38 5.68 -17.95 14.18
N LYS A 39 5.72 -17.95 15.51
CA LYS A 39 4.52 -17.79 16.34
C LYS A 39 3.85 -16.43 16.12
N LEU A 40 4.62 -15.35 16.10
CA LEU A 40 4.11 -14.01 15.85
C LEU A 40 3.50 -13.88 14.45
N MET A 41 4.13 -14.48 13.43
CA MET A 41 3.56 -14.52 12.07
C MET A 41 2.21 -15.22 12.04
N ALA A 42 2.07 -16.37 12.73
CA ALA A 42 0.80 -17.08 12.79
C ALA A 42 -0.30 -16.27 13.52
N GLU A 43 0.04 -15.60 14.63
CA GLU A 43 -0.88 -14.71 15.35
C GLU A 43 -1.24 -13.48 14.49
N MET A 44 -0.29 -12.97 13.71
CA MET A 44 -0.51 -11.86 12.79
C MET A 44 -1.46 -12.27 11.66
N ASP A 45 -1.26 -13.42 11.03
CA ASP A 45 -2.13 -13.94 9.97
C ASP A 45 -3.58 -14.11 10.46
N ASP A 46 -3.78 -14.61 11.70
CA ASP A 46 -5.11 -14.73 12.31
C ASP A 46 -5.76 -13.35 12.52
N SER A 47 -5.00 -12.38 13.05
CA SER A 47 -5.50 -11.02 13.26
C SER A 47 -5.80 -10.29 11.95
N ILE A 48 -4.92 -10.39 10.94
CA ILE A 48 -5.12 -9.82 9.61
C ILE A 48 -6.33 -10.48 8.94
N GLY A 49 -6.48 -11.79 9.06
CA GLY A 49 -7.65 -12.51 8.55
C GLY A 49 -8.95 -11.98 9.14
N ALA A 50 -9.01 -11.76 10.45
CA ALA A 50 -10.15 -11.15 11.12
C ALA A 50 -10.42 -9.72 10.62
N TYR A 51 -9.40 -8.87 10.56
CA TYR A 51 -9.52 -7.50 10.06
C TYR A 51 -9.95 -7.44 8.59
N LEU A 52 -9.40 -8.29 7.71
CA LEU A 52 -9.78 -8.33 6.30
C LEU A 52 -11.22 -8.80 6.11
N SER A 53 -11.68 -9.75 6.94
CA SER A 53 -13.08 -10.16 6.93
C SER A 53 -14.00 -9.02 7.36
N GLU A 54 -13.67 -8.34 8.46
CA GLU A 54 -14.45 -7.20 8.96
C GLU A 54 -14.50 -6.07 7.92
N LEU A 55 -13.36 -5.71 7.32
CA LEU A 55 -13.29 -4.70 6.26
C LEU A 55 -14.09 -5.10 5.01
N LYS A 56 -14.09 -6.39 4.65
CA LYS A 56 -14.89 -6.89 3.54
C LYS A 56 -16.38 -6.75 3.86
N ASP A 57 -16.80 -7.14 5.05
CA ASP A 57 -18.18 -7.05 5.50
C ASP A 57 -18.66 -5.58 5.57
N GLU A 58 -17.80 -4.67 6.04
CA GLU A 58 -18.06 -3.23 6.03
C GLU A 58 -18.18 -2.65 4.62
N ASN A 59 -17.31 -3.05 3.70
CA ASN A 59 -17.40 -2.64 2.30
C ASN A 59 -18.70 -3.13 1.65
N GLU A 60 -19.11 -4.37 1.89
CA GLU A 60 -20.37 -4.92 1.38
C GLU A 60 -21.57 -4.11 1.88
N ARG A 61 -21.60 -3.83 3.19
CA ARG A 61 -22.64 -2.99 3.82
C ARG A 61 -22.69 -1.59 3.22
N LEU A 62 -21.54 -0.98 2.92
CA LEU A 62 -21.48 0.33 2.29
C LEU A 62 -22.05 0.29 0.87
N ILE A 63 -21.68 -0.70 0.08
CA ILE A 63 -22.17 -0.87 -1.30
C ILE A 63 -23.68 -1.11 -1.33
N GLU A 64 -24.21 -1.89 -0.39
CA GLU A 64 -25.66 -2.08 -0.22
C GLU A 64 -26.37 -0.74 0.05
N GLN A 65 -25.90 0.04 1.02
CA GLN A 65 -26.47 1.36 1.36
C GLN A 65 -26.43 2.33 0.18
N LEU A 66 -25.32 2.35 -0.57
CA LEU A 66 -25.17 3.18 -1.76
C LEU A 66 -26.10 2.72 -2.89
N THR A 67 -26.31 1.41 -3.05
CA THR A 67 -27.21 0.84 -4.06
C THR A 67 -28.67 1.20 -3.76
N ILE A 68 -29.12 1.06 -2.51
CA ILE A 68 -30.47 1.44 -2.07
C ILE A 68 -30.70 2.94 -2.34
N ARG A 69 -29.76 3.79 -1.94
CA ARG A 69 -29.87 5.25 -2.10
C ARG A 69 -29.89 5.72 -3.56
N VAL A 70 -29.32 4.93 -4.47
CA VAL A 70 -29.34 5.21 -5.92
C VAL A 70 -30.60 4.65 -6.59
N GLN A 71 -31.20 3.58 -6.06
CA GLN A 71 -32.41 2.96 -6.61
C GLN A 71 -33.71 3.63 -6.17
N GLU A 72 -33.74 4.41 -5.07
CA GLU A 72 -34.94 5.17 -4.69
C GLU A 72 -35.14 6.41 -5.59
N PRO A 73 -36.25 6.51 -6.36
CA PRO A 73 -36.65 7.74 -7.03
C PRO A 73 -37.51 8.59 -6.08
N SER A 74 -37.05 9.82 -5.81
CA SER A 74 -37.80 11.01 -5.37
C SER A 74 -38.47 11.06 -3.98
N SER A 75 -37.96 11.97 -3.14
CA SER A 75 -38.76 13.08 -2.62
C SER A 75 -37.87 14.33 -2.48
N PRO A 76 -38.18 15.45 -3.17
CA PRO A 76 -37.47 16.71 -3.00
C PRO A 76 -38.04 17.46 -1.79
N LYS A 77 -37.17 17.91 -0.88
CA LYS A 77 -37.54 19.00 0.02
C LYS A 77 -36.52 20.13 -0.10
N VAL A 78 -36.73 20.95 -1.12
CA VAL A 78 -36.43 22.38 -0.98
C VAL A 78 -37.55 22.96 -0.13
N THR A 79 -37.22 23.49 1.04
CA THR A 79 -38.02 24.54 1.65
C THR A 79 -37.06 25.64 2.05
N LYS A 80 -36.90 26.59 1.13
CA LYS A 80 -36.65 27.99 1.49
C LYS A 80 -37.88 28.44 2.28
N GLY A 81 -37.68 28.80 3.54
CA GLY A 81 -38.65 29.52 4.37
C GLY A 81 -38.01 30.83 4.78
N ASN A 82 -38.70 31.93 4.43
CA ASN A 82 -38.34 33.30 4.78
C ASN A 82 -38.48 33.56 6.29
N GLU A 83 -37.44 34.23 6.85
CA GLU A 83 -37.44 35.30 7.87
C GLU A 83 -38.07 35.12 9.28
N PRO A 84 -37.69 35.94 10.30
CA PRO A 84 -36.71 37.04 10.30
C PRO A 84 -35.59 36.93 11.37
N ALA A 85 -34.57 37.77 11.20
CA ALA A 85 -33.48 38.02 12.16
C ALA A 85 -33.97 38.50 13.54
N PRO A 86 -33.12 38.34 14.57
CA PRO A 86 -32.65 39.52 15.27
C PRO A 86 -31.12 39.62 15.24
N GLU A 87 -30.68 40.84 14.96
CA GLU A 87 -29.30 41.30 15.00
C GLU A 87 -28.68 41.12 16.38
N GLU A 88 -27.48 40.57 16.45
CA GLU A 88 -26.48 41.07 17.39
C GLU A 88 -25.06 40.91 16.82
N SER A 89 -24.36 42.02 16.91
CA SER A 89 -23.08 42.36 16.27
C SER A 89 -21.90 41.55 16.80
N ALA A 90 -20.98 41.13 15.92
CA ALA A 90 -19.57 41.52 16.01
C ALA A 90 -18.67 40.82 14.97
N THR A 91 -17.96 41.66 14.22
CA THR A 91 -16.61 41.46 13.66
C THR A 91 -16.42 40.53 12.45
N LEU A 92 -16.29 41.21 11.31
CA LEU A 92 -15.57 40.79 10.12
C LEU A 92 -14.14 40.34 10.46
N LYS A 93 -13.77 39.14 10.02
CA LYS A 93 -12.40 38.83 9.64
C LYS A 93 -12.42 38.18 8.27
N ASP A 94 -11.75 38.86 7.34
CA ASP A 94 -11.38 38.39 6.01
C ASP A 94 -10.86 36.96 6.06
N TYR A 95 -11.56 36.07 5.34
CA TYR A 95 -10.96 34.87 4.79
C TYR A 95 -11.17 34.94 3.29
N GLU A 96 -10.08 35.16 2.56
CA GLU A 96 -10.04 34.92 1.12
C GLU A 96 -10.54 33.49 0.83
N PRO A 97 -11.27 33.28 -0.29
CA PRO A 97 -11.80 31.97 -0.61
C PRO A 97 -10.63 31.06 -0.96
N VAL A 98 -10.20 30.25 0.01
CA VAL A 98 -9.24 29.18 -0.19
C VAL A 98 -9.84 28.27 -1.25
N MET A 99 -9.19 28.24 -2.41
CA MET A 99 -9.46 27.38 -3.58
C MET A 99 -10.39 26.23 -3.23
N SER A 100 -11.64 26.29 -3.72
CA SER A 100 -12.53 25.15 -3.69
C SER A 100 -11.89 24.05 -4.54
N VAL A 101 -11.23 23.10 -3.87
CA VAL A 101 -10.86 21.83 -4.48
C VAL A 101 -12.18 21.17 -4.85
N THR A 102 -12.58 21.33 -6.11
CA THR A 102 -13.69 20.59 -6.67
C THR A 102 -13.21 19.15 -6.76
N MET A 103 -13.50 18.37 -5.72
CA MET A 103 -13.30 16.93 -5.78
C MET A 103 -14.11 16.41 -6.97
N PRO A 104 -13.50 15.61 -7.87
CA PRO A 104 -14.25 14.93 -8.91
C PRO A 104 -15.39 14.14 -8.25
N LYS A 105 -16.64 14.48 -8.59
CA LYS A 105 -17.80 13.71 -8.12
C LYS A 105 -17.76 12.37 -8.85
N ILE A 106 -17.06 11.40 -8.28
CA ILE A 106 -17.08 10.03 -8.79
C ILE A 106 -18.55 9.57 -8.70
N PRO A 107 -19.18 9.19 -9.81
CA PRO A 107 -20.55 8.74 -9.76
C PRO A 107 -20.62 7.47 -8.90
N VAL A 108 -21.42 7.50 -7.85
CA VAL A 108 -21.60 6.40 -6.88
C VAL A 108 -21.87 5.06 -7.58
N GLN A 109 -22.58 5.08 -8.70
CA GLN A 109 -22.84 3.91 -9.56
C GLN A 109 -21.57 3.26 -10.13
N LEU A 110 -20.54 4.05 -10.45
CA LEU A 110 -19.27 3.53 -10.96
C LEU A 110 -18.49 2.80 -9.87
N ALA A 111 -18.51 3.32 -8.63
CA ALA A 111 -17.89 2.68 -7.47
C ALA A 111 -18.56 1.34 -7.12
N ILE A 112 -19.89 1.28 -7.16
CA ILE A 112 -20.67 0.03 -6.96
C ILE A 112 -20.31 -1.01 -8.02
N LYS A 113 -20.25 -0.61 -9.30
CA LYS A 113 -19.90 -1.52 -10.41
C LYS A 113 -18.48 -2.05 -10.30
N SER A 114 -17.49 -1.20 -9.97
CA SER A 114 -16.10 -1.64 -9.84
C SER A 114 -15.90 -2.60 -8.68
N TYR A 115 -16.58 -2.38 -7.54
CA TYR A 115 -16.49 -3.27 -6.40
C TYR A 115 -17.12 -4.64 -6.69
N ASN A 116 -18.34 -4.65 -7.26
CA ASN A 116 -19.05 -5.90 -7.58
C ASN A 116 -18.31 -6.75 -8.63
N ALA A 117 -17.62 -6.12 -9.58
CA ALA A 117 -16.74 -6.82 -10.51
C ALA A 117 -15.65 -7.59 -9.75
N VAL A 118 -14.93 -6.92 -8.83
CA VAL A 118 -13.88 -7.55 -8.01
C VAL A 118 -14.44 -8.64 -7.08
N ALA A 119 -15.59 -8.41 -6.44
CA ALA A 119 -16.21 -9.36 -5.52
C ALA A 119 -16.68 -10.67 -6.20
N THR A 120 -17.12 -10.61 -7.46
CA THR A 120 -17.62 -11.76 -8.23
C THR A 120 -16.52 -12.54 -8.97
N GLY A 121 -15.26 -12.20 -8.76
CA GLY A 121 -14.14 -12.83 -9.48
C GLY A 121 -14.10 -12.52 -10.98
N GLN A 122 -14.96 -11.61 -11.45
CA GLN A 122 -14.92 -11.04 -12.81
C GLN A 122 -14.07 -9.76 -12.87
N GLY A 123 -13.55 -9.34 -11.72
CA GLY A 123 -12.59 -8.27 -11.58
C GLY A 123 -11.23 -8.78 -11.99
N HIS A 124 -10.59 -7.98 -12.83
CA HIS A 124 -9.21 -8.10 -13.25
C HIS A 124 -8.32 -8.73 -12.17
N ASN A 125 -7.61 -9.80 -12.55
CA ASN A 125 -6.50 -10.37 -11.82
C ASN A 125 -5.58 -9.22 -11.34
N PRO A 126 -5.20 -9.12 -10.06
CA PRO A 126 -4.33 -8.04 -9.57
C PRO A 126 -2.94 -7.99 -10.24
N GLU A 127 -2.56 -9.02 -11.00
CA GLU A 127 -1.37 -9.01 -11.87
C GLU A 127 -1.51 -8.12 -13.12
N GLU A 128 -2.70 -7.61 -13.42
CA GLU A 128 -2.91 -6.64 -14.49
C GLU A 128 -3.62 -5.39 -13.95
N THR A 129 -2.88 -4.51 -13.28
CA THR A 129 -3.23 -3.10 -13.35
C THR A 129 -2.91 -2.61 -14.77
N THR A 130 -3.83 -2.86 -15.71
CA THR A 130 -3.87 -2.13 -16.97
C THR A 130 -5.02 -1.14 -16.92
N VAL A 131 -4.64 0.11 -16.67
CA VAL A 131 -5.22 1.29 -17.29
C VAL A 131 -5.86 0.97 -18.66
N ALA A 132 -7.08 1.49 -18.84
CA ALA A 132 -7.81 1.81 -20.06
C ALA A 132 -7.24 1.35 -21.44
N PRO A 133 -8.12 0.97 -22.39
CA PRO A 133 -7.67 0.51 -23.70
C PRO A 133 -6.88 1.61 -24.43
N VAL A 134 -5.65 1.26 -24.83
CA VAL A 134 -4.85 1.86 -25.90
C VAL A 134 -4.30 3.27 -25.63
N ALA A 135 -3.25 3.32 -24.84
CA ALA A 135 -1.98 3.90 -25.27
C ALA A 135 -0.88 2.99 -24.72
N MET A 136 0.11 2.60 -25.52
CA MET A 136 1.31 1.96 -24.96
C MET A 136 1.78 2.83 -23.80
N ASP A 137 1.79 2.30 -22.58
CA ASP A 137 2.23 3.04 -21.42
C ASP A 137 3.61 3.63 -21.74
N ALA A 138 3.72 4.96 -21.64
CA ALA A 138 4.91 5.70 -22.06
C ALA A 138 6.16 5.15 -21.36
N ARG A 139 5.98 4.56 -20.16
CA ARG A 139 7.00 3.80 -19.44
C ARG A 139 7.47 2.56 -20.20
N THR A 140 6.55 1.68 -20.60
CA THR A 140 6.88 0.47 -21.37
C THR A 140 7.54 0.80 -22.71
N GLN A 141 7.09 1.87 -23.37
CA GLN A 141 7.68 2.31 -24.63
C GLN A 141 9.08 2.91 -24.43
N ALA A 142 9.31 3.70 -23.38
CA ALA A 142 10.64 4.21 -23.03
C ALA A 142 11.64 3.08 -22.73
N ILE A 143 11.21 2.07 -21.98
CA ILE A 143 12.03 0.89 -21.64
C ILE A 143 12.41 0.12 -22.91
N ARG A 144 11.45 -0.20 -23.79
CA ARG A 144 11.73 -0.90 -25.06
C ARG A 144 12.68 -0.15 -25.98
N LEU A 145 12.54 1.18 -26.06
CA LEU A 145 13.41 2.00 -26.92
C LEU A 145 14.83 2.11 -26.35
N HIS A 146 14.96 2.15 -25.03
CA HIS A 146 16.25 2.09 -24.36
C HIS A 146 16.92 0.71 -24.55
N ASP A 147 16.16 -0.38 -24.41
CA ASP A 147 16.66 -1.73 -24.64
C ASP A 147 17.01 -2.00 -26.12
N ALA A 148 16.40 -1.25 -27.05
CA ALA A 148 16.77 -1.20 -28.47
C ALA A 148 18.01 -0.32 -28.75
N GLY A 149 18.64 0.25 -27.71
CA GLY A 149 19.88 1.03 -27.82
C GLY A 149 19.70 2.50 -28.19
N GLN A 150 18.48 3.05 -28.12
CA GLN A 150 18.26 4.47 -28.40
C GLN A 150 18.75 5.36 -27.24
N THR A 151 19.17 6.58 -27.57
CA THR A 151 19.63 7.54 -26.56
C THR A 151 18.44 8.19 -25.85
N ILE A 152 18.65 8.64 -24.60
CA ILE A 152 17.62 9.27 -23.76
C ILE A 152 16.94 10.46 -24.48
N GLU A 153 17.71 11.21 -25.29
CA GLU A 153 17.24 12.37 -26.05
C GLU A 153 16.31 11.97 -27.20
N GLU A 154 16.62 10.88 -27.90
CA GLU A 154 15.79 10.32 -28.97
C GLU A 154 14.48 9.76 -28.42
N ILE A 155 14.54 9.10 -27.26
CA ILE A 155 13.37 8.57 -26.57
C ILE A 155 12.46 9.71 -26.11
N ALA A 156 13.03 10.78 -25.53
CA ALA A 156 12.31 11.97 -25.11
C ALA A 156 11.59 12.65 -26.29
N LYS A 157 12.28 12.80 -27.43
CA LYS A 157 11.70 13.36 -28.66
C LYS A 157 10.60 12.47 -29.26
N LYS A 158 10.78 11.15 -29.22
CA LYS A 158 9.83 10.17 -29.79
C LYS A 158 8.56 10.02 -28.95
N LEU A 159 8.67 10.21 -27.64
CA LEU A 159 7.56 10.13 -26.68
C LEU A 159 6.95 11.49 -26.31
N GLY A 160 7.52 12.60 -26.80
CA GLY A 160 7.08 13.95 -26.45
C GLY A 160 7.25 14.27 -24.95
N LYS A 161 8.26 13.68 -24.31
CA LYS A 161 8.54 13.80 -22.86
C LYS A 161 9.85 14.56 -22.61
N GLY A 162 10.02 15.09 -21.40
CA GLY A 162 11.28 15.74 -21.02
C GLY A 162 12.43 14.73 -20.93
N ARG A 163 13.67 15.17 -21.22
CA ARG A 163 14.88 14.34 -21.04
C ARG A 163 14.97 13.79 -19.60
N THR A 164 14.69 14.63 -18.62
CA THR A 164 14.63 14.27 -17.20
C THR A 164 13.52 13.30 -16.86
N GLU A 165 12.37 13.38 -17.55
CA GLU A 165 11.24 12.47 -17.33
C GLU A 165 11.56 11.05 -17.83
N ILE A 166 12.21 10.95 -18.99
CA ILE A 166 12.71 9.66 -19.51
C ILE A 166 13.84 9.10 -18.63
N GLU A 167 14.75 9.95 -18.18
CA GLU A 167 15.82 9.53 -17.25
C GLU A 167 15.24 8.99 -15.94
N LEU A 168 14.18 9.62 -15.41
CA LEU A 168 13.48 9.17 -14.22
C LEU A 168 12.81 7.81 -14.47
N ILE A 169 12.10 7.67 -15.59
CA ILE A 169 11.45 6.43 -16.01
C ILE A 169 12.43 5.25 -16.08
N LEU A 170 13.64 5.48 -16.60
CA LEU A 170 14.66 4.44 -16.73
C LEU A 170 15.38 4.11 -15.41
N LYS A 171 15.54 5.09 -14.50
CA LYS A 171 16.16 4.87 -13.18
C LYS A 171 15.26 4.12 -12.22
N PHE A 172 13.95 4.29 -12.31
CA PHE A 172 12.96 3.58 -11.50
C PHE A 172 12.31 2.42 -12.27
N ARG A 173 13.06 1.81 -13.20
CA ARG A 173 12.64 0.55 -13.83
C ARG A 173 12.64 -0.59 -12.82
#